data_AF-A0A928WVS9-F1
#
_entry.id   AF-A0A928WVS9-F1
#
_cell.length_a   1.000
_cell.length_b   1.000
_cell.length_c   1.000
_cell.angle_alpha   90.00
_cell.angle_beta   90.00
_cell.angle_gamma   90.00
#
_symmetry.space_group_name_H-M   'P 1'
#
loop_
_entity.id
_entity.type
_entity.pdbx_description
1 polymer ?
#
loop_
_entity_poly.entity_id
_entity_poly.type
_entity_poly.pdbx_seq_one_letter_code
_entity_poly.pdbx_strand_id
1 'polypeptide(L)'
;MHSSVQTLLESTYAAETIGEARERLGEVLGLDGAATTAVTLRVLAEAKFAEKLVAVRKFPDWRDRLLADPTNSAFEPMDQPADEQAGNARPAKSTVELVKKSSVALLRWGAAGFQKTDPVIVEKRRSACLSCDQLVDSPNSFPYQFAQRVFAGSDQRICAACGCVAAKKILMATEVCPLADPEDLTLTRWGEPIS
;
A
#
# COMPACT_ATOMS: atom_id res chain seq x y z
N MET A 1 -15.84 -24.32 -1.34
CA MET A 1 -15.36 -25.35 -0.39
C MET A 1 -14.27 -24.70 0.43
N HIS A 2 -14.50 -24.41 1.71
CA HIS A 2 -13.44 -23.93 2.60
C HIS A 2 -12.45 -25.08 2.83
N SER A 3 -11.15 -24.83 2.66
CA SER A 3 -10.11 -25.81 2.97
C SER A 3 -10.15 -26.15 4.46
N SER A 4 -9.87 -27.41 4.84
CA SER A 4 -9.79 -27.83 6.25
C SER A 4 -8.82 -26.97 7.08
N VAL A 5 -7.83 -26.35 6.44
CA VAL A 5 -6.90 -25.41 7.07
C VAL A 5 -7.59 -24.11 7.45
N GLN A 6 -8.45 -23.57 6.58
CA GLN A 6 -9.10 -22.29 6.78
C GLN A 6 -10.07 -22.34 7.95
N THR A 7 -10.77 -23.47 8.14
CA THR A 7 -11.62 -23.71 9.32
C THR A 7 -10.81 -23.77 10.61
N LEU A 8 -9.61 -24.36 10.60
CA LEU A 8 -8.77 -24.47 11.79
C LEU A 8 -8.18 -23.12 12.22
N LEU A 9 -7.95 -22.21 11.27
CA LEU A 9 -7.39 -20.88 11.54
C LEU A 9 -8.47 -19.79 11.61
N GLU A 10 -9.75 -20.14 11.48
CA GLU A 10 -10.85 -19.18 11.48
C GLU A 10 -10.85 -18.32 12.75
N SER A 11 -10.67 -18.96 13.92
CA SER A 11 -10.54 -18.25 15.19
C SER A 11 -9.29 -17.37 15.23
N THR A 12 -8.15 -17.83 14.72
CA THR A 12 -6.93 -17.03 14.62
C THR A 12 -7.11 -15.81 13.73
N TYR A 13 -7.80 -15.94 12.58
CA TYR A 13 -8.08 -14.84 11.66
C TYR A 13 -9.14 -13.86 12.18
N ALA A 14 -10.07 -14.34 13.00
CA ALA A 14 -11.10 -13.53 13.63
C ALA A 14 -10.64 -12.83 14.93
N ALA A 15 -9.35 -12.91 15.29
CA ALA A 15 -8.82 -12.23 16.46
C ALA A 15 -8.79 -10.71 16.26
N GLU A 16 -9.21 -9.94 17.27
CA GLU A 16 -9.23 -8.47 17.20
C GLU A 16 -7.87 -7.86 17.51
N THR A 17 -7.02 -8.60 18.21
CA THR A 17 -5.67 -8.20 18.60
C THR A 17 -4.63 -9.27 18.23
N ILE A 18 -3.37 -8.85 18.07
CA ILE A 18 -2.27 -9.79 17.84
C ILE A 18 -2.02 -10.68 19.06
N GLY A 19 -2.25 -10.20 20.29
CA GLY A 19 -2.16 -11.04 21.49
C GLY A 19 -3.15 -12.21 21.44
N GLU A 20 -4.41 -11.90 21.12
CA GLU A 20 -5.46 -12.91 20.97
C GLU A 20 -5.18 -13.87 19.80
N ALA A 21 -4.67 -13.37 18.67
CA ALA A 21 -4.29 -14.21 17.54
C ALA A 21 -3.19 -15.22 17.92
N ARG A 22 -2.21 -14.78 18.72
CA ARG A 22 -1.10 -15.62 19.21
C ARG A 22 -1.60 -16.71 20.16
N GLU A 23 -2.51 -16.37 21.07
CA GLU A 23 -3.13 -17.34 21.99
C GLU A 23 -3.91 -18.39 21.22
N ARG A 24 -4.83 -17.96 20.35
CA ARG A 24 -5.64 -18.85 19.51
C ARG A 24 -4.78 -19.72 18.59
N LEU A 25 -3.71 -19.17 18.01
CA LEU A 25 -2.78 -19.94 17.20
C LEU A 25 -2.00 -20.96 18.05
N GLY A 26 -1.59 -20.60 19.27
CA GLY A 26 -0.95 -21.52 20.21
C GLY A 26 -1.81 -22.74 20.51
N GLU A 27 -3.11 -22.52 20.75
CA GLU A 27 -4.10 -23.59 20.95
C GLU A 27 -4.23 -24.49 19.72
N VAL A 28 -4.35 -23.91 18.52
CA VAL A 28 -4.44 -24.67 17.26
C VAL A 28 -3.20 -25.54 17.05
N LEU A 29 -2.02 -25.04 17.44
CA LEU A 29 -0.73 -25.73 17.28
C LEU A 29 -0.40 -26.68 18.43
N GLY A 30 -1.19 -26.70 19.51
CA GLY A 30 -0.92 -27.51 20.70
C GLY A 30 0.38 -27.12 21.40
N LEU A 31 0.61 -25.82 21.56
CA LEU A 31 1.73 -25.26 22.30
C LEU A 31 1.35 -25.04 23.78
N ASP A 32 2.33 -25.05 24.68
CA ASP A 32 2.14 -24.76 26.12
C ASP A 32 1.87 -23.26 26.40
N GLY A 33 1.67 -22.46 25.36
CA GLY A 33 1.42 -21.03 25.46
C GLY A 33 1.17 -20.39 24.10
N ALA A 34 1.07 -19.06 24.10
CA ALA A 34 0.84 -18.28 22.89
C ALA A 34 1.98 -18.46 21.86
N ALA A 35 1.64 -18.57 20.58
CA ALA A 35 2.62 -18.56 19.51
C ALA A 35 3.44 -17.26 19.52
N THR A 36 4.66 -17.30 18.97
CA THR A 36 5.48 -16.08 18.87
C THR A 36 4.81 -15.08 17.94
N THR A 37 5.08 -13.79 18.16
CA THR A 37 4.52 -12.72 17.32
C THR A 37 4.92 -12.90 15.86
N ALA A 38 6.19 -13.19 15.60
CA ALA A 38 6.71 -13.38 14.24
C ALA A 38 6.03 -14.54 13.50
N VAL A 39 5.88 -15.70 14.14
CA VAL A 39 5.17 -16.85 13.55
C VAL A 39 3.71 -16.51 13.28
N THR A 40 3.04 -15.83 14.22
CA THR A 40 1.64 -15.45 14.08
C THR A 40 1.44 -14.50 12.91
N LEU A 41 2.30 -13.47 12.79
CA LEU A 41 2.27 -12.53 11.67
C LEU A 41 2.52 -13.23 10.34
N ARG A 42 3.45 -14.20 10.29
CA ARG A 42 3.70 -15.00 9.10
C ARG A 42 2.48 -15.87 8.71
N VAL A 43 1.80 -16.49 9.68
CA VAL A 43 0.55 -17.24 9.42
C VAL A 43 -0.56 -16.34 8.86
N LEU A 44 -0.64 -15.09 9.32
CA LEU A 44 -1.62 -14.12 8.83
C LEU A 44 -1.27 -13.59 7.43
N ALA A 45 0.02 -13.50 7.09
CA ALA A 45 0.50 -12.94 5.83
C ALA A 45 0.66 -13.99 4.71
N GLU A 46 1.05 -15.23 5.04
CA GLU A 46 1.45 -16.25 4.08
C GLU A 46 0.56 -17.51 4.17
N ALA A 47 -0.42 -17.61 3.27
CA ALA A 47 -1.34 -18.76 3.22
C ALA A 47 -0.62 -20.12 3.10
N LYS A 48 0.44 -20.21 2.27
CA LYS A 48 1.22 -21.44 2.09
C LYS A 48 1.96 -21.86 3.36
N PHE A 49 2.48 -20.90 4.12
CA PHE A 49 3.13 -21.18 5.39
C PHE A 49 2.10 -21.66 6.42
N ALA A 50 0.95 -20.97 6.50
CA ALA A 50 -0.16 -21.35 7.37
C ALA A 50 -0.65 -22.79 7.09
N GLU A 51 -0.86 -23.14 5.81
CA GLU A 51 -1.21 -24.49 5.39
C GLU A 51 -0.17 -25.52 5.83
N LYS A 52 1.11 -25.25 5.58
CA LYS A 52 2.21 -26.16 5.94
C LYS A 52 2.29 -26.35 7.45
N LEU A 53 2.20 -25.27 8.23
CA LEU A 53 2.29 -25.30 9.69
C LEU A 53 1.10 -26.05 10.30
N VAL A 54 -0.12 -25.81 9.82
CA VAL A 54 -1.32 -26.52 10.27
C VAL A 54 -1.28 -28.00 9.87
N ALA A 55 -0.76 -28.33 8.70
CA ALA A 55 -0.62 -29.72 8.24
C ALA A 55 0.30 -30.53 9.16
N VAL A 56 1.38 -29.92 9.65
CA VAL A 56 2.36 -30.61 10.53
C VAL A 56 2.10 -30.42 12.02
N ARG A 57 1.04 -29.73 12.43
CA ARG A 57 0.79 -29.35 13.84
C ARG A 57 0.77 -30.51 14.84
N LYS A 58 0.36 -31.70 14.40
CA LYS A 58 0.32 -32.94 15.21
C LYS A 58 1.66 -33.70 15.24
N PHE A 59 2.69 -33.18 14.59
CA PHE A 59 4.03 -33.77 14.49
C PHE A 59 5.04 -32.80 15.11
N PRO A 60 5.34 -32.91 16.42
CA PRO A 60 6.13 -31.93 17.16
C PRO A 60 7.47 -31.59 16.49
N ASP A 61 8.23 -32.59 16.04
CA ASP A 61 9.52 -32.36 15.38
C ASP A 61 9.42 -31.46 14.14
N TRP A 62 8.36 -31.60 13.34
CA TRP A 62 8.15 -30.81 12.13
C TRP A 62 7.54 -29.45 12.42
N ARG A 63 6.61 -29.38 13.38
CA ARG A 63 6.04 -28.13 13.87
C ARG A 63 7.15 -27.24 14.42
N ASP A 64 7.96 -27.77 15.33
CA ASP A 64 8.98 -27.00 16.03
C ASP A 64 10.10 -26.53 15.08
N ARG A 65 10.41 -27.32 14.03
CA ARG A 65 11.27 -26.87 12.92
C ARG A 65 10.70 -25.68 12.15
N LEU A 66 9.39 -25.62 11.91
CA LEU A 66 8.76 -24.47 11.25
C LEU A 66 8.63 -23.26 12.18
N LEU A 67 8.46 -23.49 13.48
CA LEU A 67 8.49 -22.42 14.48
C LEU A 67 9.89 -21.80 14.60
N ALA A 68 10.94 -22.62 14.47
CA ALA A 68 12.33 -22.20 14.50
C ALA A 68 12.91 -21.80 13.12
N ASP A 69 12.07 -21.72 12.08
CA ASP A 69 12.51 -21.32 10.74
C ASP A 69 13.11 -19.89 10.78
N PRO A 70 14.37 -19.69 10.35
CA PRO A 70 15.03 -18.38 10.39
C PRO A 70 14.30 -17.33 9.54
N THR A 71 13.52 -17.73 8.54
CA THR A 71 12.72 -16.80 7.72
C THR A 71 11.57 -16.16 8.51
N ASN A 72 11.23 -16.67 9.70
CA ASN A 72 10.29 -16.02 10.61
C ASN A 72 10.81 -14.64 11.07
N SER A 73 12.12 -14.41 11.06
CA SER A 73 12.73 -13.11 11.44
C SER A 73 12.26 -11.94 10.56
N ALA A 74 11.87 -12.20 9.30
CA ALA A 74 11.29 -11.20 8.41
C ALA A 74 9.94 -10.63 8.91
N PHE A 75 9.32 -11.30 9.89
CA PHE A 75 8.06 -10.93 10.50
C PHE A 75 8.25 -10.47 11.96
N GLU A 76 9.48 -10.32 12.42
CA GLU A 76 9.72 -9.70 13.72
C GLU A 76 9.27 -8.22 13.68
N PRO A 77 8.52 -7.75 14.70
CA PRO A 77 8.21 -6.34 14.81
C PRO A 77 9.51 -5.55 14.90
N MET A 78 9.74 -4.60 13.97
CA MET A 78 10.89 -3.71 14.03
C MET A 78 10.88 -2.93 15.35
N ASP A 79 11.96 -3.08 16.12
CA ASP A 79 12.33 -2.42 17.39
C ASP A 79 11.29 -1.47 18.00
N GLN A 80 10.60 -1.95 19.04
CA GLN A 80 10.33 -1.13 20.21
C GLN A 80 11.55 -1.26 21.14
N PRO A 81 12.11 -0.16 21.68
CA PRO A 81 13.16 -0.28 22.68
C PRO A 81 12.60 -1.06 23.88
N ALA A 82 13.33 -2.09 24.28
CA ALA A 82 13.06 -2.89 25.44
C ALA A 82 13.40 -2.08 26.71
N ASP A 83 12.52 -1.15 27.09
CA ASP A 83 12.48 -0.70 28.48
C ASP A 83 11.51 -1.61 29.23
N GLU A 84 12.09 -2.60 29.88
CA GLU A 84 11.57 -3.15 31.12
C GLU A 84 11.37 -1.97 32.10
N GLN A 85 10.31 -2.01 32.89
CA GLN A 85 9.86 -0.96 33.81
C GLN A 85 8.92 0.10 33.22
N ALA A 86 7.63 -0.18 33.42
CA ALA A 86 6.54 0.79 33.59
C ALA A 86 6.35 1.80 32.44
N GLY A 87 5.56 1.43 31.42
CA GLY A 87 5.27 2.42 30.37
C GLY A 87 4.17 2.06 29.40
N ASN A 88 3.15 2.90 29.39
CA ASN A 88 2.39 3.27 28.19
C ASN A 88 1.58 2.15 27.52
N ALA A 89 0.52 1.72 28.21
CA ALA A 89 -0.65 1.20 27.52
C ALA A 89 -1.19 2.25 26.54
N ARG A 90 -0.74 2.22 25.28
CA ARG A 90 -1.57 2.73 24.20
C ARG A 90 -2.73 1.75 24.06
N PRO A 91 -3.99 2.21 24.03
CA PRO A 91 -5.12 1.31 23.87
C PRO A 91 -4.88 0.47 22.61
N ALA A 92 -5.02 -0.84 22.75
CA ALA A 92 -4.95 -1.79 21.64
C ALA A 92 -6.08 -1.45 20.66
N LYS A 93 -5.81 -0.55 19.74
CA LYS A 93 -6.74 -0.17 18.68
C LYS A 93 -6.70 -1.31 17.68
N SER A 94 -7.78 -2.10 17.65
CA SER A 94 -7.89 -3.36 16.93
C SER A 94 -7.46 -3.24 15.46
N THR A 95 -7.12 -4.38 14.84
CA THR A 95 -6.82 -4.46 13.41
C THR A 95 -7.90 -3.78 12.56
N VAL A 96 -9.16 -3.85 12.99
CA VAL A 96 -10.30 -3.14 12.36
C VAL A 96 -10.17 -1.63 12.47
N GLU A 97 -9.72 -1.10 13.62
CA GLU A 97 -9.47 0.34 13.76
C GLU A 97 -8.27 0.80 12.89
N LEU A 98 -7.24 -0.03 12.74
CA LEU A 98 -6.12 0.22 11.84
C LEU A 98 -6.54 0.17 10.35
N VAL A 99 -7.34 -0.82 9.95
CA VAL A 99 -7.92 -0.92 8.59
C VAL A 99 -8.87 0.25 8.33
N LYS A 100 -9.68 0.65 9.30
CA LYS A 100 -10.56 1.82 9.20
C LYS A 100 -9.74 3.10 9.05
N LYS A 101 -8.68 3.28 9.84
CA LYS A 101 -7.81 4.46 9.74
C LYS A 101 -7.01 4.50 8.46
N SER A 102 -6.49 3.38 7.99
CA SER A 102 -5.79 3.29 6.70
C SER A 102 -6.74 3.53 5.53
N SER A 103 -7.97 2.99 5.56
CA SER A 103 -9.00 3.28 4.56
C SER A 103 -9.39 4.75 4.56
N VAL A 104 -9.59 5.35 5.74
CA VAL A 104 -9.86 6.79 5.87
C VAL A 104 -8.66 7.64 5.43
N ALA A 105 -7.44 7.22 5.73
CA ALA A 105 -6.22 7.90 5.27
C ALA A 105 -6.06 7.81 3.76
N LEU A 106 -6.32 6.64 3.16
CA LEU A 106 -6.32 6.44 1.72
C LEU A 106 -7.41 7.25 1.03
N LEU A 107 -8.61 7.30 1.61
CA LEU A 107 -9.71 8.15 1.12
C LEU A 107 -9.37 9.63 1.25
N ARG A 108 -8.74 10.07 2.35
CA ARG A 108 -8.29 11.46 2.52
C ARG A 108 -7.16 11.82 1.56
N TRP A 109 -6.20 10.93 1.37
CA TRP A 109 -5.11 11.09 0.40
C TRP A 109 -5.64 11.09 -1.03
N GLY A 110 -6.54 10.17 -1.38
CA GLY A 110 -7.20 10.15 -2.68
C GLY A 110 -8.08 11.39 -2.89
N ALA A 111 -8.85 11.80 -1.89
CA ALA A 111 -9.66 13.01 -1.96
C ALA A 111 -8.79 14.26 -2.17
N ALA A 112 -7.61 14.35 -1.54
CA ALA A 112 -6.66 15.45 -1.72
C ALA A 112 -5.90 15.38 -3.05
N GLY A 113 -5.41 14.19 -3.44
CA GLY A 113 -4.60 13.96 -4.64
C GLY A 113 -5.39 13.96 -5.95
N PHE A 114 -6.70 13.68 -5.90
CA PHE A 114 -7.60 13.75 -7.06
C PHE A 114 -8.48 14.99 -7.06
N GLN A 115 -8.22 15.98 -6.20
CA GLN A 115 -8.91 17.27 -6.32
C GLN A 115 -8.59 17.87 -7.67
N LYS A 116 -9.65 18.26 -8.38
CA LYS A 116 -9.49 18.98 -9.63
C LYS A 116 -9.12 20.43 -9.33
N THR A 117 -8.17 20.96 -10.07
CA THR A 117 -7.80 22.37 -10.00
C THR A 117 -8.86 23.24 -10.66
N ASP A 118 -8.84 24.54 -10.38
CA ASP A 118 -9.81 25.50 -10.94
C ASP A 118 -9.77 25.52 -12.48
N PRO A 119 -10.91 25.62 -13.19
CA PRO A 119 -10.95 25.63 -14.65
C PRO A 119 -10.06 26.69 -15.31
N VAL A 120 -9.85 27.85 -14.67
CA VAL A 120 -8.95 28.91 -15.16
C VAL A 120 -7.50 28.44 -15.13
N ILE A 121 -7.09 27.77 -14.04
CA ILE A 121 -5.76 27.19 -13.91
C ILE A 121 -5.58 26.04 -14.91
N VAL A 122 -6.60 25.19 -15.08
CA VAL A 122 -6.59 24.12 -16.08
C VAL A 122 -6.33 24.68 -17.47
N GLU A 123 -7.02 25.73 -17.87
CA GLU A 123 -6.86 26.31 -19.22
C GLU A 123 -5.47 26.95 -19.40
N LYS A 124 -4.95 27.62 -18.37
CA LYS A 124 -3.56 28.13 -18.37
C LYS A 124 -2.53 27.01 -18.51
N ARG A 125 -2.67 25.93 -17.74
CA ARG A 125 -1.80 24.76 -17.84
C ARG A 125 -1.93 24.07 -19.19
N ARG A 126 -3.14 24.03 -19.74
CA ARG A 126 -3.44 23.44 -21.06
C ARG A 126 -2.72 24.19 -22.17
N SER A 127 -2.85 25.52 -22.20
CA SER A 127 -2.19 26.34 -23.22
C SER A 127 -0.68 26.20 -23.16
N ALA A 128 -0.09 26.19 -21.95
CA ALA A 128 1.33 25.92 -21.75
C ALA A 128 1.75 24.53 -22.25
N CYS A 129 0.94 23.50 -22.04
CA CYS A 129 1.24 22.16 -22.55
C CYS A 129 1.13 22.07 -24.09
N LEU A 130 0.13 22.72 -24.69
CA LEU A 130 -0.09 22.69 -26.13
C LEU A 130 1.02 23.36 -26.94
N SER A 131 1.74 24.31 -26.35
CA SER A 131 2.92 24.96 -26.94
C SER A 131 4.26 24.32 -26.52
N CYS A 132 4.24 23.31 -25.65
CA CYS A 132 5.45 22.71 -25.10
C CYS A 132 6.09 21.71 -26.07
N ASP A 133 7.41 21.81 -26.23
CA ASP A 133 8.24 20.88 -27.02
C ASP A 133 8.26 19.44 -26.46
N GLN A 134 7.83 19.26 -25.21
CA GLN A 134 7.74 17.95 -24.56
C GLN A 134 6.42 17.23 -24.86
N LEU A 135 5.44 17.87 -25.50
CA LEU A 135 4.16 17.23 -25.80
C LEU A 135 4.30 16.34 -27.04
N VAL A 136 4.31 15.03 -26.83
CA VAL A 136 4.55 14.02 -27.87
C VAL A 136 3.40 13.02 -27.95
N ASP A 137 3.29 12.34 -29.09
CA ASP A 137 2.35 11.23 -29.22
C ASP A 137 2.71 10.08 -28.28
N SER A 138 1.67 9.44 -27.75
CA SER A 138 1.83 8.32 -26.83
C SER A 138 2.40 7.10 -27.58
N PRO A 139 3.38 6.38 -27.02
CA PRO A 139 3.93 5.18 -27.62
C PRO A 139 2.87 4.09 -27.82
N ASN A 140 2.98 3.31 -28.90
CA ASN A 140 2.12 2.15 -29.17
C ASN A 140 2.45 0.93 -28.28
N SER A 141 2.69 1.13 -26.99
CA SER A 141 2.92 0.04 -26.02
C SER A 141 1.66 -0.31 -25.24
N PHE A 142 1.59 -1.56 -24.77
CA PHE A 142 0.42 -2.13 -24.08
C PHE A 142 -0.18 -1.26 -22.95
N PRO A 143 0.60 -0.68 -22.01
CA PRO A 143 0.02 0.15 -20.95
C PRO A 143 -0.65 1.44 -21.48
N TYR A 144 -0.11 2.06 -22.51
CA TYR A 144 -0.69 3.26 -23.12
C TYR A 144 -1.93 2.95 -23.95
N GLN A 145 -1.96 1.82 -24.65
CA GLN A 145 -3.16 1.37 -25.38
C GLN A 145 -4.34 1.10 -24.44
N PHE A 146 -4.09 0.60 -23.23
CA PHE A 146 -5.14 0.43 -22.22
C PHE A 146 -5.69 1.78 -21.77
N ALA A 147 -4.82 2.74 -21.44
CA ALA A 147 -5.24 4.10 -21.10
C ALA A 147 -6.06 4.75 -22.23
N GLN A 148 -5.63 4.60 -23.49
CA GLN A 148 -6.34 5.13 -24.66
C GLN A 148 -7.78 4.59 -24.79
N ARG A 149 -8.00 3.31 -24.47
CA ARG A 149 -9.35 2.71 -24.49
C ARG A 149 -10.24 3.20 -23.35
N VAL A 150 -9.69 3.36 -22.15
CA VAL A 150 -10.43 3.83 -20.97
C VAL A 150 -10.81 5.32 -21.09
N PHE A 151 -10.06 6.10 -21.88
CA PHE A 151 -10.20 7.56 -21.97
C PHE A 151 -10.53 8.09 -23.37
N ALA A 152 -11.22 7.28 -24.18
CA ALA A 152 -11.64 7.63 -25.54
C ALA A 152 -12.32 9.02 -25.59
N GLY A 153 -11.85 9.88 -26.51
CA GLY A 153 -12.40 11.23 -26.75
C GLY A 153 -11.64 12.40 -26.11
N SER A 154 -10.49 12.16 -25.44
CA SER A 154 -9.60 13.21 -24.92
C SER A 154 -8.23 13.19 -25.61
N ASP A 155 -7.50 14.31 -25.62
CA ASP A 155 -6.12 14.38 -26.13
C ASP A 155 -5.21 13.40 -25.37
N GLN A 156 -4.65 12.44 -26.10
CA GLN A 156 -3.88 11.31 -25.55
C GLN A 156 -2.37 11.55 -25.54
N ARG A 157 -1.91 12.72 -25.99
CA ARG A 157 -0.49 13.06 -26.00
C ARG A 157 0.07 13.09 -24.58
N ILE A 158 1.31 12.64 -24.46
CA ILE A 158 2.04 12.54 -23.19
C ILE A 158 3.14 13.60 -23.13
N CYS A 159 3.53 13.97 -21.92
CA CYS A 159 4.73 14.78 -21.71
C CYS A 159 5.96 13.88 -21.71
N ALA A 160 6.92 14.09 -22.61
CA ALA A 160 8.17 13.33 -22.68
C ALA A 160 9.03 13.48 -21.41
N ALA A 161 8.91 14.60 -20.69
CA ALA A 161 9.67 14.86 -19.47
C ALA A 161 9.19 14.05 -18.25
N CYS A 162 7.91 13.64 -18.19
CA CYS A 162 7.37 12.87 -17.04
C CYS A 162 6.53 11.65 -17.40
N GLY A 163 6.29 11.38 -18.68
CA GLY A 163 5.51 10.23 -19.16
C GLY A 163 4.00 10.30 -18.90
N CYS A 164 3.49 11.39 -18.31
CA CYS A 164 2.07 11.53 -17.97
C CYS A 164 1.23 11.98 -19.18
N VAL A 165 -0.04 11.56 -19.25
CA VAL A 165 -1.03 12.12 -20.19
C VAL A 165 -1.31 13.57 -19.82
N ALA A 166 -0.93 14.51 -20.70
CA ALA A 166 -0.95 15.94 -20.39
C ALA A 166 -2.36 16.41 -20.01
N ALA A 167 -3.37 16.00 -20.76
CA ALA A 167 -4.77 16.34 -20.52
C ALA A 167 -5.32 15.88 -19.14
N LYS A 168 -4.66 14.93 -18.47
CA LYS A 168 -5.03 14.49 -17.12
C LYS A 168 -4.22 15.20 -16.05
N LYS A 169 -2.91 15.32 -16.27
CA LYS A 169 -2.00 15.96 -15.31
C LYS A 169 -2.43 17.40 -15.00
N ILE A 170 -2.83 18.16 -16.02
CA ILE A 170 -3.27 19.56 -15.83
C ILE A 170 -4.50 19.70 -14.93
N LEU A 171 -5.33 18.66 -14.82
CA LEU A 171 -6.56 18.69 -14.03
C LEU A 171 -6.30 18.54 -12.54
N MET A 172 -5.17 17.97 -12.12
CA MET A 172 -4.93 17.63 -10.72
C MET A 172 -4.34 18.83 -9.97
N ALA A 173 -4.92 19.19 -8.83
CA ALA A 173 -4.47 20.33 -8.02
C ALA A 173 -3.06 20.12 -7.43
N THR A 174 -2.70 18.88 -7.15
CA THR A 174 -1.40 18.51 -6.57
C THR A 174 -0.28 18.32 -7.60
N GLU A 175 -0.60 18.40 -8.89
CA GLU A 175 0.40 18.24 -9.94
C GLU A 175 1.09 19.57 -10.25
N VAL A 176 2.37 19.45 -10.59
CA VAL A 176 3.26 20.54 -10.97
C VAL A 176 4.04 20.12 -12.23
N CYS A 177 4.34 21.07 -13.11
CA CYS A 177 5.23 20.80 -14.25
C CYS A 177 6.65 20.55 -13.74
N PRO A 178 7.30 19.44 -14.14
CA PRO A 178 8.64 19.09 -13.65
C PRO A 178 9.75 19.96 -14.27
N LEU A 179 9.43 20.76 -15.28
CA LEU A 179 10.40 21.61 -15.98
C LEU A 179 10.26 23.06 -15.52
N ALA A 180 11.41 23.68 -15.25
CA ALA A 180 11.52 25.11 -15.00
C ALA A 180 11.18 25.91 -16.26
N ASP A 181 10.67 27.12 -16.04
CA ASP A 181 10.48 28.10 -17.10
C ASP A 181 11.84 28.56 -17.64
N PRO A 182 12.04 28.67 -18.97
CA PRO A 182 13.32 29.10 -19.55
C PRO A 182 13.70 30.54 -19.22
N GLU A 183 12.73 31.42 -18.96
CA GLU A 183 12.94 32.85 -18.70
C GLU A 183 12.98 33.16 -17.20
N ASP A 184 12.28 32.37 -16.38
CA ASP A 184 12.30 32.48 -14.92
C ASP A 184 12.46 31.12 -14.21
N LEU A 185 13.69 30.83 -13.76
CA LEU A 185 14.02 29.58 -13.08
C LEU A 185 13.37 29.38 -11.71
N THR A 186 12.64 30.36 -11.18
CA THR A 186 11.83 30.21 -9.95
C THR A 186 10.44 29.66 -10.23
N LEU A 187 10.04 29.64 -11.50
CA LEU A 187 8.75 29.16 -11.98
C LEU A 187 8.93 27.89 -12.81
N THR A 188 7.86 27.10 -12.86
CA THR A 188 7.71 26.00 -13.79
C THR A 188 7.21 26.52 -15.14
N ARG A 189 7.26 25.70 -16.20
CA ARG A 189 6.68 26.05 -17.51
C ARG A 189 5.17 26.30 -17.50
N TRP A 190 4.48 26.06 -16.39
CA TRP A 190 3.07 26.47 -16.21
C TRP A 190 2.94 27.90 -15.64
N GLY A 191 4.05 28.58 -15.38
CA GLY A 191 4.10 29.86 -14.68
C GLY A 191 3.61 29.75 -13.24
N GLU A 192 3.93 28.64 -12.58
CA GLU A 192 3.63 28.34 -11.18
C GLU A 192 4.95 28.14 -10.41
N PRO A 193 5.05 28.49 -9.11
CA PRO A 193 6.28 28.32 -8.35
C PRO A 193 6.82 26.89 -8.38
N ILE A 194 8.13 26.73 -8.46
CA ILE A 194 8.78 25.43 -8.27
C ILE A 194 8.64 25.04 -6.80
N SER A 195 8.06 23.86 -6.54
CA SER A 195 7.90 23.26 -5.21
C SER A 195 9.01 22.28 -4.88
#